data_AF-W5MS35-F1
#
_entry.id   AF-W5MS35-F1
#
_cell.length_a   1.000
_cell.length_b   1.000
_cell.length_c   1.000
_cell.angle_alpha   90.00
_cell.angle_beta   90.00
_cell.angle_gamma   90.00
#
_symmetry.space_group_name_H-M   'P 1'
#
loop_
_entity.id
_entity.type
_entity.pdbx_description
1 polymer ?
#
loop_
_entity_poly.entity_id
_entity_poly.type
_entity_poly.pdbx_seq_one_letter_code
_entity_poly.pdbx_strand_id
1 'polypeptide(L)'
;STNLMGPGDQNPIFGCSSSGDIEGLRKLLGSTENESNEESTRMLEEKDVLGRNALFTACMHGRAGIVQELVKYGVTVNSSTVRGYTPLHCAALWGHLETVKTLVELGADIQSPNFRGEKAKDVACRYSKTECADYLTWAEAKQDLHSFISQIREIIADPEKVQGKLNKEDKNTCLNSCLTKSDWIQNAKNATAQDFVEQKKHLEEILNPILAKLRITIPEPLSKTIRN
;
A
#
# COMPACT_ATOMS: atom_id res chain seq x y z
N SER A 1 17.52 -37.28 -9.99
CA SER A 1 17.94 -37.11 -8.59
C SER A 1 19.03 -36.07 -8.50
N THR A 2 18.63 -34.82 -8.26
CA THR A 2 19.41 -33.76 -7.59
C THR A 2 18.39 -32.67 -7.26
N ASN A 3 17.56 -32.92 -6.24
CA ASN A 3 16.81 -31.84 -5.58
C ASN A 3 17.87 -30.96 -4.91
N LEU A 4 18.28 -29.91 -5.61
CA LEU A 4 18.89 -28.74 -4.99
C LEU A 4 17.75 -28.05 -4.23
N MET A 5 17.45 -28.58 -3.05
CA MET A 5 16.57 -27.92 -2.10
C MET A 5 17.16 -26.56 -1.77
N GLY A 6 16.38 -25.50 -2.01
CA GLY A 6 16.81 -24.14 -1.73
C GLY A 6 16.85 -23.89 -0.22
N PRO A 7 17.53 -22.83 0.26
CA PRO A 7 17.57 -22.48 1.68
C PRO A 7 16.17 -22.40 2.33
N GLY A 8 15.14 -21.95 1.57
CA GLY A 8 13.75 -21.91 2.03
C GLY A 8 13.07 -23.27 2.26
N ASP A 9 13.62 -24.38 1.79
CA ASP A 9 13.06 -25.73 2.05
C ASP A 9 13.32 -26.21 3.48
N GLN A 10 14.24 -25.58 4.22
CA GLN A 10 14.51 -25.88 5.63
C GLN A 10 13.70 -25.01 6.61
N ASN A 11 13.16 -23.88 6.14
CA ASN A 11 12.42 -22.96 6.99
C ASN A 11 10.91 -23.31 6.99
N PRO A 12 10.37 -23.85 8.10
CA PRO A 12 9.00 -24.34 8.15
C PRO A 12 7.95 -23.22 7.96
N ILE A 13 8.31 -21.95 8.16
CA ILE A 13 7.44 -20.80 7.94
C ILE A 13 7.02 -20.70 6.47
N PHE A 14 7.90 -21.04 5.51
CA PHE A 14 7.54 -21.09 4.09
C PHE A 14 6.49 -22.17 3.81
N GLY A 15 6.60 -23.32 4.49
CA GLY A 15 5.61 -24.39 4.45
C GLY A 15 4.23 -23.92 4.92
N CYS A 16 4.15 -23.31 6.11
CA CYS A 16 2.91 -22.72 6.63
C CYS A 16 2.36 -21.61 5.71
N SER A 17 3.25 -20.81 5.11
CA SER A 17 2.88 -19.75 4.17
C SER A 17 2.28 -20.29 2.87
N SER A 18 2.77 -21.43 2.39
CA SER A 18 2.22 -22.09 1.20
C SER A 18 0.91 -22.82 1.50
N SER A 19 0.86 -23.58 2.59
CA SER A 19 -0.30 -24.40 2.98
C SER A 19 -1.46 -23.59 3.53
N GLY A 20 -1.20 -22.43 4.15
CA GLY A 20 -2.20 -21.67 4.90
C GLY A 20 -2.36 -22.11 6.35
N ASP A 21 -1.39 -22.86 6.90
CA ASP A 21 -1.44 -23.38 8.28
C ASP A 21 -1.12 -22.30 9.31
N ILE A 22 -2.16 -21.58 9.73
CA ILE A 22 -2.08 -20.49 10.72
C ILE A 22 -1.68 -21.02 12.10
N GLU A 23 -2.19 -22.19 12.50
CA GLU A 23 -1.91 -22.75 13.82
C GLU A 23 -0.47 -23.27 13.89
N GLY A 24 0.01 -23.95 12.83
CA GLY A 24 1.41 -24.31 12.70
C GLY A 24 2.32 -23.08 12.74
N LEU A 25 1.97 -22.00 12.03
CA LEU A 25 2.70 -20.75 12.06
C LEU A 25 2.76 -20.16 13.48
N ARG A 26 1.62 -20.08 14.18
CA ARG A 26 1.56 -19.58 15.56
C ARG A 26 2.33 -20.46 16.52
N LYS A 27 2.34 -21.77 16.34
CA LYS A 27 3.13 -22.69 17.18
C LYS A 27 4.63 -22.48 16.97
N LEU A 28 5.07 -22.31 15.72
CA LEU A 28 6.46 -22.01 15.38
C LEU A 28 6.90 -20.66 15.97
N LEU A 29 6.01 -19.66 16.00
CA LEU A 29 6.33 -18.30 16.45
C LEU A 29 5.98 -18.01 17.92
N GLY A 30 5.13 -18.83 18.55
CA GLY A 30 4.57 -18.61 19.88
C GLY A 30 5.11 -19.53 20.98
N SER A 31 5.93 -20.53 20.64
CA SER A 31 6.55 -21.43 21.63
C SER A 31 7.75 -20.81 22.37
N THR A 32 8.04 -19.53 22.18
CA THR A 32 9.26 -18.86 22.65
C THR A 32 9.03 -17.84 23.76
N GLU A 33 8.19 -18.13 24.75
CA GLU A 33 8.20 -17.34 25.99
C GLU A 33 9.50 -17.54 26.80
N ASN A 34 10.37 -18.49 26.45
CA ASN A 34 11.59 -18.75 27.26
C ASN A 34 12.92 -19.07 26.55
N GLU A 35 13.03 -19.25 25.23
CA GLU A 35 14.35 -19.41 24.58
C GLU A 35 14.42 -18.74 23.18
N SER A 36 15.40 -17.83 23.04
CA SER A 36 15.89 -17.12 21.83
C SER A 36 14.86 -16.52 20.85
N ASN A 37 14.42 -15.29 21.11
CA ASN A 37 13.71 -14.42 20.16
C ASN A 37 14.47 -14.22 18.82
N GLU A 38 15.80 -14.40 18.81
CA GLU A 38 16.66 -14.15 17.64
C GLU A 38 16.45 -15.16 16.50
N GLU A 39 16.24 -16.45 16.78
CA GLU A 39 16.11 -17.46 15.72
C GLU A 39 14.75 -17.37 15.01
N SER A 40 13.65 -17.17 15.74
CA SER A 40 12.32 -16.93 15.15
C SER A 40 12.31 -15.65 14.31
N THR A 41 12.96 -14.58 14.79
CA THR A 41 13.12 -13.32 14.04
C THR A 41 13.98 -13.50 12.78
N ARG A 42 15.00 -14.37 12.84
CA ARG A 42 15.81 -14.71 11.68
C ARG A 42 15.02 -15.52 10.64
N MET A 43 14.21 -16.50 11.08
CA MET A 43 13.34 -17.29 10.20
C MET A 43 12.26 -16.41 9.52
N LEU A 44 11.62 -15.54 10.30
CA LEU A 44 11.23 -14.16 9.96
C LEU A 44 11.63 -13.59 8.59
N GLU A 45 12.87 -13.15 8.59
CA GLU A 45 13.47 -12.27 7.60
C GLU A 45 14.16 -13.04 6.47
N GLU A 46 14.18 -14.37 6.56
CA GLU A 46 14.82 -15.21 5.56
C GLU A 46 14.21 -15.00 4.18
N LYS A 47 15.09 -14.91 3.19
CA LYS A 47 14.74 -14.75 1.79
C LYS A 47 15.40 -15.86 0.99
N ASP A 48 14.68 -16.35 -0.01
CA ASP A 48 15.27 -17.23 -1.01
C ASP A 48 16.20 -16.48 -1.97
N VAL A 49 16.79 -17.22 -2.92
CA VAL A 49 17.73 -16.67 -3.93
C VAL A 49 17.13 -15.59 -4.84
N LEU A 50 15.80 -15.44 -4.87
CA LEU A 50 15.09 -14.40 -5.62
C LEU A 50 14.70 -13.21 -4.74
N GLY A 51 15.02 -13.24 -3.44
CA GLY A 51 14.64 -12.22 -2.47
C GLY A 51 13.20 -12.38 -1.96
N ARG A 52 12.58 -13.56 -2.12
CA ARG A 52 11.22 -13.83 -1.64
C ARG A 52 11.26 -14.35 -0.21
N ASN A 53 10.48 -13.75 0.68
CA ASN A 53 10.29 -14.20 2.05
C ASN A 53 8.97 -14.99 2.21
N ALA A 54 8.68 -15.41 3.45
CA ALA A 54 7.44 -16.07 3.82
C ALA A 54 6.19 -15.29 3.39
N LEU A 55 6.19 -13.96 3.60
CA LEU A 55 5.08 -13.09 3.20
C LEU A 55 4.83 -13.14 1.68
N PHE A 56 5.88 -13.08 0.87
CA PHE A 56 5.77 -13.22 -0.58
C PHE A 56 5.15 -14.57 -0.97
N THR A 57 5.54 -15.65 -0.28
CA THR A 57 4.99 -17.00 -0.50
C THR A 57 3.51 -17.07 -0.14
N ALA A 58 3.11 -16.51 1.00
CA ALA A 58 1.71 -16.40 1.40
C ALA A 58 0.88 -15.64 0.36
N CYS A 59 1.41 -14.53 -0.17
CA CYS A 59 0.76 -13.75 -1.21
C CYS A 59 0.65 -14.48 -2.55
N MET A 60 1.66 -15.25 -2.93
CA MET A 60 1.62 -16.10 -4.13
C MET A 60 0.48 -17.13 -4.09
N HIS A 61 0.20 -17.65 -2.89
CA HIS A 61 -0.84 -18.66 -2.65
C HIS A 61 -2.18 -18.09 -2.14
N GLY A 62 -2.32 -16.76 -2.06
CA GLY A 62 -3.57 -16.12 -1.65
C GLY A 62 -3.95 -16.33 -0.17
N ARG A 63 -2.97 -16.53 0.71
CA ARG A 63 -3.17 -16.83 2.13
C ARG A 63 -3.33 -15.55 2.96
N ALA A 64 -4.45 -14.84 2.80
CA ALA A 64 -4.72 -13.59 3.52
C ALA A 64 -4.57 -13.71 5.05
N GLY A 65 -5.03 -14.80 5.66
CA GLY A 65 -4.88 -15.04 7.10
C GLY A 65 -3.41 -15.20 7.54
N ILE A 66 -2.59 -15.87 6.73
CA ILE A 66 -1.14 -15.95 6.99
C ILE A 66 -0.48 -14.57 6.83
N VAL A 67 -0.88 -13.80 5.83
CA VAL A 67 -0.37 -12.43 5.62
C VAL A 67 -0.57 -11.58 6.88
N GLN A 68 -1.78 -11.61 7.47
CA GLN A 68 -2.07 -10.87 8.71
C GLN A 68 -1.19 -11.34 9.87
N GLU A 69 -1.05 -12.66 10.06
CA GLU A 69 -0.24 -13.21 11.14
C GLU A 69 1.25 -12.87 10.98
N LEU A 70 1.82 -13.05 9.78
CA LEU A 70 3.24 -12.72 9.54
C LEU A 70 3.53 -11.24 9.82
N VAL A 71 2.64 -10.34 9.42
CA VAL A 71 2.81 -8.90 9.68
C VAL A 71 2.66 -8.58 11.16
N LYS A 72 1.76 -9.28 11.88
CA LYS A 72 1.64 -9.18 13.34
C LYS A 72 2.93 -9.59 14.07
N TYR A 73 3.67 -10.54 13.52
CA TYR A 73 5.00 -10.94 14.03
C TYR A 73 6.16 -10.08 13.49
N GLY A 74 5.87 -8.94 12.85
CA GLY A 74 6.88 -7.94 12.47
C GLY A 74 7.44 -8.06 11.05
N VAL A 75 6.90 -8.96 10.21
CA VAL A 75 7.34 -9.05 8.81
C VAL A 75 6.95 -7.78 8.06
N THR A 76 7.93 -7.17 7.37
CA THR A 76 7.72 -5.95 6.60
C THR A 76 6.85 -6.21 5.36
N VAL A 77 5.70 -5.53 5.29
CA VAL A 77 4.71 -5.60 4.20
C VAL A 77 5.32 -5.20 2.85
N ASN A 78 6.18 -4.19 2.85
CA ASN A 78 6.78 -3.59 1.66
C ASN A 78 8.13 -4.19 1.28
N SER A 79 8.41 -5.41 1.74
CA SER A 79 9.58 -6.16 1.27
C SER A 79 9.54 -6.34 -0.25
N SER A 80 10.69 -6.40 -0.90
CA SER A 80 10.77 -6.57 -2.35
C SER A 80 11.83 -7.59 -2.74
N THR A 81 11.58 -8.27 -3.85
CA THR A 81 12.51 -9.17 -4.51
C THR A 81 13.64 -8.40 -5.18
N VAL A 82 14.67 -9.10 -5.66
CA VAL A 82 15.78 -8.51 -6.43
C VAL A 82 15.32 -7.78 -7.70
N ARG A 83 14.11 -8.06 -8.19
CA ARG A 83 13.48 -7.40 -9.35
C ARG A 83 12.42 -6.36 -8.94
N GLY A 84 12.40 -5.94 -7.69
CA GLY A 84 11.47 -4.92 -7.20
C GLY A 84 10.01 -5.38 -7.10
N TYR A 85 9.69 -6.67 -7.26
CA TYR A 85 8.33 -7.14 -6.99
C TYR A 85 8.10 -7.18 -5.48
N THR A 86 7.05 -6.48 -5.04
CA THR A 86 6.52 -6.53 -3.66
C THR A 86 5.48 -7.64 -3.50
N PRO A 87 5.14 -8.05 -2.26
CA PRO A 87 4.01 -8.95 -1.99
C PRO A 87 2.71 -8.51 -2.66
N LEU A 88 2.45 -7.20 -2.75
CA LEU A 88 1.27 -6.65 -3.43
C LEU A 88 1.27 -6.95 -4.93
N HIS A 89 2.41 -6.80 -5.61
CA HIS A 89 2.53 -7.22 -7.01
C HIS A 89 2.26 -8.72 -7.19
N CYS A 90 2.73 -9.55 -6.25
CA CYS A 90 2.55 -11.00 -6.31
C CYS A 90 1.07 -11.40 -6.16
N ALA A 91 0.38 -10.87 -5.14
CA ALA A 91 -1.04 -11.12 -4.95
C ALA A 91 -1.87 -10.64 -6.16
N ALA A 92 -1.54 -9.47 -6.71
CA ALA A 92 -2.17 -8.90 -7.90
C ALA A 92 -1.91 -9.73 -9.17
N LEU A 93 -0.69 -10.25 -9.35
CA LEU A 93 -0.31 -11.15 -10.45
C LEU A 93 -1.16 -12.41 -10.49
N TRP A 94 -1.37 -13.04 -9.33
CA TRP A 94 -2.12 -14.29 -9.22
C TRP A 94 -3.63 -14.09 -9.12
N GLY A 95 -4.10 -12.86 -8.85
CA GLY A 95 -5.51 -12.51 -8.78
C GLY A 95 -6.15 -12.77 -7.43
N HIS A 96 -5.37 -12.78 -6.35
CA HIS A 96 -5.85 -13.06 -5.00
C HIS A 96 -6.44 -11.81 -4.35
N LEU A 97 -7.66 -11.42 -4.75
CA LEU A 97 -8.30 -10.16 -4.34
C LEU A 97 -8.30 -9.93 -2.82
N GLU A 98 -8.72 -10.92 -2.04
CA GLU A 98 -8.78 -10.79 -0.58
C GLU A 98 -7.40 -10.57 0.04
N THR A 99 -6.36 -11.14 -0.57
CA THR A 99 -4.98 -10.90 -0.14
C THR A 99 -4.49 -9.51 -0.55
N VAL A 100 -4.88 -9.02 -1.74
CA VAL A 100 -4.60 -7.64 -2.17
C VAL A 100 -5.24 -6.63 -1.21
N LYS A 101 -6.52 -6.82 -0.85
CA LYS A 101 -7.23 -5.98 0.14
C LYS A 101 -6.51 -5.96 1.48
N THR A 102 -6.18 -7.14 1.99
CA THR A 102 -5.46 -7.31 3.26
C THR A 102 -4.11 -6.55 3.23
N LEU A 103 -3.34 -6.67 2.15
CA LEU A 103 -2.06 -5.95 2.05
C LEU A 103 -2.23 -4.44 2.05
N VAL A 104 -3.23 -3.91 1.33
CA VAL A 104 -3.53 -2.47 1.32
C VAL A 104 -3.95 -1.98 2.70
N GLU A 105 -4.77 -2.74 3.42
CA GLU A 105 -5.16 -2.45 4.81
C GLU A 105 -3.97 -2.46 5.77
N LEU A 106 -2.99 -3.33 5.52
CA LEU A 106 -1.74 -3.41 6.29
C LEU A 106 -0.69 -2.37 5.87
N GLY A 107 -1.02 -1.42 4.99
CA GLY A 107 -0.13 -0.33 4.59
C GLY A 107 0.87 -0.70 3.49
N ALA A 108 0.51 -1.61 2.59
CA ALA A 108 1.29 -1.85 1.39
C ALA A 108 1.38 -0.58 0.53
N ASP A 109 2.57 -0.29 0.03
CA ASP A 109 2.82 0.81 -0.91
C ASP A 109 2.28 0.44 -2.30
N ILE A 110 1.11 0.99 -2.62
CA ILE A 110 0.44 0.79 -3.91
C ILE A 110 1.14 1.51 -5.08
N GLN A 111 2.05 2.44 -4.78
CA GLN A 111 2.79 3.24 -5.77
C GLN A 111 4.15 2.62 -6.14
N SER A 112 4.61 1.63 -5.38
CA SER A 112 5.91 0.99 -5.58
C SER A 112 6.02 0.37 -6.99
N PRO A 113 7.00 0.79 -7.81
CA PRO A 113 7.23 0.19 -9.12
C PRO A 113 8.18 -1.00 -9.05
N ASN A 114 7.88 -2.06 -9.80
CA ASN A 114 8.84 -3.14 -10.05
C ASN A 114 9.91 -2.73 -11.08
N PHE A 115 10.85 -3.64 -11.42
CA PHE A 115 11.92 -3.37 -12.39
C PHE A 115 11.46 -2.96 -13.81
N ARG A 116 10.19 -3.22 -14.17
CA ARG A 116 9.58 -2.82 -15.44
C ARG A 116 8.88 -1.46 -15.35
N GLY A 117 8.91 -0.81 -14.18
CA GLY A 117 8.15 0.41 -13.92
C GLY A 117 6.64 0.18 -13.75
N GLU A 118 6.22 -1.07 -13.54
CA GLU A 118 4.83 -1.43 -13.30
C GLU A 118 4.52 -1.36 -11.80
N LYS A 119 3.38 -0.74 -11.44
CA LYS A 119 2.77 -0.88 -10.11
C LYS A 119 1.98 -2.18 -10.04
N ALA A 120 1.48 -2.53 -8.85
CA ALA A 120 0.64 -3.71 -8.66
C ALA A 120 -0.61 -3.73 -9.56
N LYS A 121 -1.26 -2.58 -9.79
CA LYS A 121 -2.42 -2.48 -10.69
C LYS A 121 -2.07 -2.81 -12.15
N ASP A 122 -0.89 -2.37 -12.61
CA ASP A 122 -0.44 -2.58 -13.98
C ASP A 122 -0.17 -4.07 -14.23
N VAL A 123 0.40 -4.74 -13.22
CA VAL A 123 0.57 -6.20 -13.23
C VAL A 123 -0.80 -6.90 -13.26
N ALA A 124 -1.76 -6.51 -12.41
CA ALA A 124 -3.11 -7.09 -12.44
C ALA A 124 -3.76 -6.95 -13.83
N CYS A 125 -3.68 -5.76 -14.45
CA CYS A 125 -4.18 -5.52 -15.80
C CYS A 125 -3.51 -6.44 -16.84
N ARG A 126 -2.18 -6.53 -16.82
CA ARG A 126 -1.42 -7.34 -17.80
C ARG A 126 -1.76 -8.83 -17.76
N TYR A 127 -2.17 -9.34 -16.61
CA TYR A 127 -2.59 -10.74 -16.44
C TYR A 127 -4.11 -10.91 -16.30
N SER A 128 -4.89 -9.90 -16.72
CA SER A 128 -6.34 -9.92 -16.75
C SER A 128 -6.99 -10.24 -15.39
N LYS A 129 -6.37 -9.80 -14.30
CA LYS A 129 -6.89 -9.91 -12.93
C LYS A 129 -7.77 -8.69 -12.62
N THR A 130 -8.91 -8.60 -13.32
CA THR A 130 -9.77 -7.41 -13.35
C THR A 130 -10.20 -6.96 -11.96
N GLU A 131 -10.68 -7.86 -11.11
CA GLU A 131 -11.12 -7.50 -9.75
C GLU A 131 -10.00 -6.88 -8.91
N CYS A 132 -8.77 -7.37 -9.04
CA CYS A 132 -7.60 -6.80 -8.36
C CYS A 132 -7.23 -5.44 -8.94
N ALA A 133 -7.29 -5.28 -10.27
CA ALA A 133 -7.02 -4.02 -10.95
C ALA A 133 -8.04 -2.94 -10.56
N ASP A 134 -9.33 -3.29 -10.51
CA ASP A 134 -10.42 -2.40 -10.14
C ASP A 134 -10.27 -1.95 -8.68
N TYR A 135 -10.01 -2.89 -7.77
CA TYR A 135 -9.76 -2.56 -6.36
C TYR A 135 -8.52 -1.67 -6.18
N LEU A 136 -7.41 -1.96 -6.87
CA LEU A 136 -6.20 -1.15 -6.76
C LEU A 136 -6.38 0.26 -7.35
N THR A 137 -7.16 0.39 -8.42
CA THR A 137 -7.55 1.70 -8.99
C THR A 137 -8.37 2.51 -7.99
N TRP A 138 -9.33 1.85 -7.33
CA TRP A 138 -10.11 2.45 -6.25
C TRP A 138 -9.23 2.89 -5.07
N ALA A 139 -8.31 2.03 -4.63
CA ALA A 139 -7.41 2.31 -3.52
C ALA A 139 -6.45 3.48 -3.83
N GLU A 140 -5.96 3.56 -5.06
CA GLU A 140 -5.13 4.68 -5.54
C GLU A 140 -5.90 5.99 -5.53
N ALA A 141 -7.12 6.04 -6.09
CA ALA A 141 -7.92 7.26 -6.08
C ALA A 141 -8.25 7.73 -4.64
N LYS A 142 -8.54 6.78 -3.73
CA LYS A 142 -8.75 7.06 -2.30
C LYS A 142 -7.47 7.60 -1.63
N GLN A 143 -6.32 6.97 -1.87
CA GLN A 143 -5.04 7.42 -1.31
C GLN A 143 -4.65 8.80 -1.85
N ASP A 144 -4.91 9.08 -3.13
CA ASP A 144 -4.60 10.36 -3.76
C ASP A 144 -5.39 11.52 -3.13
N LEU A 145 -6.69 11.34 -2.91
CA LEU A 145 -7.52 12.34 -2.21
C LEU A 145 -7.03 12.53 -0.78
N HIS A 146 -6.77 11.44 -0.06
CA HIS A 146 -6.28 11.52 1.32
C HIS A 146 -4.92 12.25 1.40
N SER A 147 -3.99 11.93 0.51
CA SER A 147 -2.67 12.57 0.44
C SER A 147 -2.77 14.04 0.10
N PHE A 148 -3.67 14.42 -0.81
CA PHE A 148 -3.93 15.82 -1.13
C PHE A 148 -4.45 16.58 0.09
N ILE A 149 -5.42 16.03 0.83
CA ILE A 149 -5.92 16.62 2.08
C ILE A 149 -4.79 16.81 3.10
N SER A 150 -3.95 15.79 3.30
CA SER A 150 -2.81 15.88 4.23
C SER A 150 -1.83 16.98 3.83
N GLN A 151 -1.46 17.07 2.55
CA GLN A 151 -0.57 18.13 2.04
C GLN A 151 -1.14 19.53 2.30
N ILE A 152 -2.44 19.73 2.07
CA ILE A 152 -3.08 21.02 2.36
C ILE A 152 -3.02 21.34 3.85
N ARG A 153 -3.32 20.36 4.72
CA ARG A 153 -3.25 20.56 6.18
C ARG A 153 -1.83 20.91 6.64
N GLU A 154 -0.82 20.26 6.10
CA GLU A 154 0.59 20.57 6.39
C GLU A 154 0.97 21.98 5.93
N ILE A 155 0.57 22.39 4.74
CA ILE A 155 0.78 23.76 4.24
C ILE A 155 0.15 24.80 5.17
N ILE A 156 -1.08 24.54 5.65
CA ILE A 156 -1.80 25.49 6.51
C ILE A 156 -1.22 25.53 7.93
N ALA A 157 -0.68 24.41 8.42
CA ALA A 157 -0.04 24.31 9.73
C ALA A 157 1.33 25.03 9.79
N ASP A 158 1.99 25.21 8.65
CA ASP A 158 3.30 25.86 8.52
C ASP A 158 3.18 27.40 8.51
N PRO A 159 3.57 28.10 9.60
CA PRO A 159 3.43 29.55 9.69
C PRO A 159 4.24 30.29 8.63
N GLU A 160 5.41 29.78 8.23
CA GLU A 160 6.28 30.43 7.24
C GLU A 160 5.63 30.46 5.86
N LYS A 161 4.86 29.42 5.53
CA LYS A 161 4.12 29.37 4.27
C LYS A 161 2.93 30.31 4.24
N VAL A 162 2.20 30.46 5.35
CA VAL A 162 0.90 31.16 5.38
C VAL A 162 0.92 32.58 5.95
N GLN A 163 1.89 32.94 6.80
CA GLN A 163 1.91 34.22 7.52
C GLN A 163 1.97 35.40 6.54
N GLY A 164 1.08 36.37 6.73
CA GLY A 164 0.97 37.54 5.85
C GLY A 164 0.38 37.27 4.47
N LYS A 165 0.14 36.01 4.09
CA LYS A 165 -0.44 35.64 2.78
C LYS A 165 -1.90 35.22 2.87
N LEU A 166 -2.27 34.48 3.91
CA LEU A 166 -3.64 34.01 4.12
C LEU A 166 -4.31 34.72 5.28
N ASN A 167 -5.55 35.16 5.07
CA ASN A 167 -6.39 35.70 6.12
C ASN A 167 -7.05 34.55 6.93
N LYS A 168 -7.81 34.90 7.98
CA LYS A 168 -8.51 33.91 8.82
C LYS A 168 -9.56 33.10 8.05
N GLU A 169 -10.23 33.73 7.10
CA GLU A 169 -11.29 33.11 6.29
C GLU A 169 -10.71 32.09 5.30
N ASP A 170 -9.61 32.41 4.64
CA ASP A 170 -8.85 31.51 3.76
C ASP A 170 -8.45 30.23 4.51
N LYS A 171 -7.87 30.39 5.71
CA LYS A 171 -7.47 29.25 6.56
C LYS A 171 -8.67 28.41 6.97
N ASN A 172 -9.77 29.04 7.38
CA ASN A 172 -10.98 28.33 7.76
C ASN A 172 -11.59 27.56 6.58
N THR A 173 -11.63 28.15 5.39
CA THR A 173 -12.11 27.48 4.17
C THR A 173 -11.27 26.24 3.87
N CYS A 174 -9.93 26.36 3.87
CA CYS A 174 -9.05 25.21 3.68
C CYS A 174 -9.33 24.07 4.67
N LEU A 175 -9.36 24.40 5.96
CA LEU A 175 -9.54 23.41 7.02
C LEU A 175 -10.92 22.75 6.98
N ASN A 176 -11.97 23.54 6.78
CA ASN A 176 -13.35 23.03 6.72
C ASN A 176 -13.57 22.16 5.48
N SER A 177 -13.13 22.59 4.30
CA SER A 177 -13.24 21.78 3.08
C SER A 177 -12.45 20.47 3.20
N CYS A 178 -11.22 20.52 3.75
CA CYS A 178 -10.43 19.32 4.04
C CYS A 178 -11.11 18.38 5.04
N LEU A 179 -11.72 18.93 6.10
CA LEU A 179 -12.47 18.17 7.09
C LEU A 179 -13.66 17.46 6.43
N THR A 180 -14.49 18.19 5.69
CA THR A 180 -15.64 17.61 4.97
C THR A 180 -15.23 16.47 4.04
N LYS A 181 -14.14 16.64 3.27
CA LYS A 181 -13.67 15.55 2.39
C LYS A 181 -13.08 14.37 3.19
N SER A 182 -12.40 14.63 4.31
CA SER A 182 -11.92 13.57 5.20
C SER A 182 -13.08 12.76 5.78
N ASP A 183 -14.11 13.43 6.27
CA ASP A 183 -15.30 12.79 6.83
C ASP A 183 -16.04 11.98 5.76
N TRP A 184 -16.09 12.50 4.52
CA TRP A 184 -16.64 11.75 3.40
C TRP A 184 -15.83 10.46 3.11
N ILE A 185 -14.49 10.51 3.09
CA ILE A 185 -13.65 9.32 2.87
C ILE A 185 -13.96 8.22 3.90
N GLN A 186 -14.22 8.59 5.16
CA GLN A 186 -14.49 7.63 6.24
C GLN A 186 -15.91 7.06 6.20
N ASN A 187 -16.89 7.87 5.78
CA ASN A 187 -18.31 7.51 5.89
C ASN A 187 -18.95 7.07 4.56
N ALA A 188 -18.28 7.28 3.43
CA ALA A 188 -18.83 6.93 2.12
C ALA A 188 -18.99 5.41 1.98
N LYS A 189 -20.24 4.98 1.78
CA LYS A 189 -20.57 3.59 1.48
C LYS A 189 -20.55 3.39 -0.03
N ASN A 190 -19.86 2.35 -0.48
CA ASN A 190 -19.81 1.95 -1.90
C ASN A 190 -19.31 3.04 -2.87
N ALA A 191 -18.45 3.95 -2.41
CA ALA A 191 -17.82 4.93 -3.30
C ALA A 191 -16.99 4.22 -4.37
N THR A 192 -17.09 4.69 -5.60
CA THR A 192 -16.29 4.24 -6.74
C THR A 192 -14.97 5.00 -6.83
N ALA A 193 -14.01 4.51 -7.63
CA ALA A 193 -12.76 5.24 -7.89
C ALA A 193 -13.03 6.64 -8.47
N GLN A 194 -14.05 6.75 -9.34
CA GLN A 194 -14.46 8.00 -9.97
C GLN A 194 -14.97 9.01 -8.94
N ASP A 195 -15.72 8.57 -7.92
CA ASP A 195 -16.19 9.45 -6.85
C ASP A 195 -15.02 10.11 -6.12
N PHE A 196 -13.94 9.37 -5.80
CA PHE A 196 -12.75 9.94 -5.17
C PHE A 196 -12.06 10.98 -6.06
N VAL A 197 -11.97 10.72 -7.37
CA VAL A 197 -11.41 11.67 -8.35
C VAL A 197 -12.24 12.95 -8.39
N GLU A 198 -13.56 12.84 -8.39
CA GLU A 198 -14.47 13.99 -8.39
C GLU A 198 -14.41 14.78 -7.08
N GLN A 199 -14.35 14.09 -5.93
CA GLN A 199 -14.17 14.74 -4.64
C GLN A 199 -12.84 15.50 -4.55
N LYS A 200 -11.76 14.96 -5.15
CA LYS A 200 -10.46 15.63 -5.23
C LYS A 200 -10.53 16.86 -6.13
N LYS A 201 -11.07 16.73 -7.32
CA LYS A 201 -11.25 17.84 -8.26
C LYS A 201 -12.06 18.98 -7.64
N HIS A 202 -13.19 18.66 -7.00
CA HIS A 202 -14.00 19.66 -6.31
C HIS A 202 -13.23 20.34 -5.16
N LEU A 203 -12.39 19.61 -4.43
CA LEU A 203 -11.53 20.21 -3.41
C LEU A 203 -10.48 21.13 -4.03
N GLU A 204 -9.83 20.71 -5.12
CA GLU A 204 -8.89 21.55 -5.88
C GLU A 204 -9.55 22.84 -6.37
N GLU A 205 -10.75 22.77 -6.94
CA GLU A 205 -11.50 23.94 -7.41
C GLU A 205 -11.77 24.96 -6.29
N ILE A 206 -12.15 24.49 -5.09
CA ILE A 206 -12.36 25.36 -3.92
C ILE A 206 -11.04 26.01 -3.48
N LEU A 207 -9.94 25.25 -3.49
CA LEU A 207 -8.69 25.68 -2.89
C LEU A 207 -7.78 26.45 -3.85
N ASN A 208 -7.94 26.30 -5.17
CA ASN A 208 -7.11 26.94 -6.19
C ASN A 208 -6.95 28.46 -5.99
N PRO A 209 -8.02 29.25 -5.74
CA PRO A 209 -7.89 30.68 -5.48
C PRO A 209 -7.05 31.01 -4.23
N ILE A 210 -7.09 30.14 -3.22
CA ILE A 210 -6.37 30.32 -1.95
C ILE A 210 -4.90 29.91 -2.13
N LEU A 211 -4.64 28.78 -2.78
CA LEU A 211 -3.28 28.28 -3.05
C LEU A 211 -2.51 29.19 -4.00
N ALA A 212 -3.20 29.87 -4.93
CA ALA A 212 -2.60 30.89 -5.77
C ALA A 212 -2.00 32.05 -4.94
N LYS A 213 -2.62 32.44 -3.81
CA LYS A 213 -2.06 33.47 -2.89
C LYS A 213 -0.75 33.02 -2.25
N LEU A 214 -0.58 31.71 -2.05
CA LEU A 214 0.64 31.14 -1.50
C LEU A 214 1.79 31.06 -2.52
N ARG A 215 1.50 31.27 -3.81
CA ARG A 215 2.39 30.95 -4.95
C ARG A 215 2.86 29.50 -4.94
N ILE A 216 2.07 28.61 -4.36
CA ILE A 216 2.34 27.17 -4.36
C ILE A 216 1.75 26.63 -5.66
N THR A 217 2.62 26.20 -6.56
CA THR A 217 2.20 25.33 -7.66
C THR A 217 2.05 23.93 -7.06
N ILE A 218 0.82 23.40 -6.98
CA ILE A 218 0.64 21.98 -6.70
C ILE A 218 1.32 21.24 -7.87
N PRO A 219 2.25 20.30 -7.63
CA PRO A 219 2.83 19.53 -8.72
C PRO A 219 1.72 18.86 -9.50
N GLU A 220 1.64 19.09 -10.82
CA GLU A 220 0.72 18.35 -11.68
C GLU A 220 0.97 16.84 -11.47
N PRO A 221 -0.08 16.01 -11.43
CA PRO A 221 0.13 14.57 -11.56
C PRO A 221 0.90 14.36 -12.85
N LEU A 222 2.01 13.61 -12.79
CA LEU A 222 2.83 13.25 -13.94
C LEU A 222 1.96 12.51 -14.97
N SER A 223 1.25 13.27 -15.80
CA SER A 223 0.69 12.76 -17.04
C SER A 223 1.91 12.41 -17.87
N LYS A 224 2.18 11.10 -17.95
CA LYS A 224 3.21 10.57 -18.83
C LYS A 224 2.89 11.13 -20.21
N THR A 225 3.71 12.08 -20.63
CA THR A 225 3.94 12.41 -22.03
C THR A 225 4.40 11.11 -22.67
N ILE A 226 3.46 10.33 -23.21
CA ILE A 226 3.77 9.34 -24.22
C ILE A 226 4.02 10.19 -25.48
N ARG A 227 5.28 10.57 -25.68
CA ARG A 227 5.75 11.01 -26.99
C ARG A 227 5.86 9.74 -27.85
N ASN A 228 5.04 9.73 -28.90
CA ASN A 228 5.08 8.98 -30.16
C ASN A 228 5.81 7.63 -30.18
#